data_AF-A0A2H1G4Q0-F1
#
_entry.id   AF-A0A2H1G4Q0-F1
#
_cell.length_a   1.000
_cell.length_b   1.000
_cell.length_c   1.000
_cell.angle_alpha   90.00
_cell.angle_beta   90.00
_cell.angle_gamma   90.00
#
_symmetry.space_group_name_H-M   'P 1'
#
loop_
_entity.id
_entity.type
_entity.pdbx_description
1 polymer ?
#
loop_
_entity_poly.entity_id
_entity_poly.type
_entity_poly.pdbx_seq_one_letter_code
_entity_poly.pdbx_strand_id
1 'polypeptide(L)'
;MPYQDPGPMESEQRRYMELRLLHHWIVNVARPFGMTSPHSWKELWWAEVPQVALENKNVLYAMFTMTATHLLGICPNDAELFQARENYWVWALQEQRAAVFDIENSNIDAVSFAALLIAMNALAMLQERNLEPYAPPMEWLEVGRGAFTVLPPPESVSEGSGLKVLMETTAPIWQANPVFDAEMQRDFGAILSRDIPSIDVWDEETTTTYETALSYIGSFRRAIQNGEPADVNLRWICMFPFMVPREFTTYLAEGRPRALVALAYFFAVIARTDALQYLGNTGHHTTAKREVRAIRAMLPEEWHGVMEWPMREIGEG
;
A
#
# COMPACT_ATOMS: atom_id res chain seq x y z
N MET A 1 36.93 18.23 3.96
CA MET A 1 35.92 18.16 2.88
C MET A 1 35.01 16.99 3.20
N PRO A 2 33.68 17.13 3.12
CA PRO A 2 32.82 15.96 3.18
C PRO A 2 33.07 15.14 1.91
N TYR A 3 33.26 13.84 2.09
CA TYR A 3 33.36 12.87 1.00
C TYR A 3 32.01 12.90 0.27
N GLN A 4 31.94 13.59 -0.87
CA GLN A 4 30.82 13.44 -1.79
C GLN A 4 30.92 12.01 -2.32
N ASP A 5 30.01 11.15 -1.87
CA ASP A 5 29.81 9.85 -2.50
C ASP A 5 29.62 10.13 -4.00
N PRO A 6 30.51 9.63 -4.89
CA PRO A 6 30.31 9.82 -6.31
C PRO A 6 28.98 9.17 -6.64
N GLY A 7 27.95 10.00 -6.86
CA GLY A 7 26.62 9.53 -7.21
C GLY A 7 26.71 8.47 -8.30
N PRO A 8 25.76 7.51 -8.34
CA PRO A 8 25.93 6.26 -9.06
C PRO A 8 26.43 6.51 -10.49
N MET A 9 27.57 5.91 -10.85
CA MET A 9 28.23 6.16 -12.13
C MET A 9 27.27 5.88 -13.29
N GLU A 10 27.17 6.81 -14.23
CA GLU A 10 26.39 6.62 -15.45
C GLU A 10 27.08 5.58 -16.35
N SER A 11 26.32 4.60 -16.83
CA SER A 11 26.78 3.58 -17.78
C SER A 11 25.77 3.41 -18.91
N GLU A 12 26.21 2.91 -20.06
CA GLU A 12 25.32 2.59 -21.19
C GLU A 12 24.22 1.60 -20.76
N GLN A 13 24.59 0.56 -20.01
CA GLN A 13 23.65 -0.43 -19.48
C GLN A 13 22.59 0.23 -18.59
N ARG A 14 23.00 1.12 -17.69
CA ARG A 14 22.07 1.85 -16.82
C ARG A 14 21.11 2.72 -17.64
N ARG A 15 21.61 3.44 -18.63
CA ARG A 15 20.78 4.28 -19.50
C ARG A 15 19.72 3.46 -20.24
N TYR A 16 20.08 2.30 -20.79
CA TYR A 16 19.11 1.41 -21.43
C TYR A 16 18.11 0.83 -20.43
N MET A 17 18.53 0.50 -19.20
CA MET A 17 17.63 0.07 -18.14
C MET A 17 16.61 1.16 -17.80
N GLU A 18 17.05 2.39 -17.58
CA GLU A 18 16.18 3.53 -17.24
C GLU A 18 15.18 3.84 -18.36
N LEU A 19 15.61 3.78 -19.63
CA LEU A 19 14.72 3.92 -20.79
C LEU A 19 13.69 2.79 -20.88
N ARG A 20 14.10 1.54 -20.61
CA ARG A 20 13.20 0.37 -20.55
C ARG A 20 12.15 0.56 -19.45
N LEU A 21 12.56 1.00 -18.27
CA LEU A 21 11.66 1.28 -17.15
C LEU A 21 10.71 2.43 -17.51
N LEU A 22 11.19 3.56 -17.99
CA LEU A 22 10.32 4.69 -18.37
C LEU A 22 9.29 4.28 -19.43
N HIS A 23 9.70 3.53 -20.46
CA HIS A 23 8.76 3.01 -21.46
C HIS A 23 7.70 2.08 -20.83
N HIS A 24 8.13 1.17 -19.94
CA HIS A 24 7.22 0.26 -19.24
C HIS A 24 6.25 1.01 -18.32
N TRP A 25 6.71 2.06 -17.63
CA TRP A 25 5.88 2.94 -16.82
C TRP A 25 4.73 3.51 -17.65
N ILE A 26 5.06 4.17 -18.77
CA ILE A 26 4.06 4.84 -19.61
C ILE A 26 3.02 3.85 -20.16
N VAL A 27 3.48 2.71 -20.68
CA VAL A 27 2.61 1.79 -21.43
C VAL A 27 1.84 0.83 -20.53
N ASN A 28 2.48 0.31 -19.48
CA ASN A 28 1.96 -0.82 -18.69
C ASN A 28 1.62 -0.46 -17.24
N VAL A 29 2.18 0.63 -16.68
CA VAL A 29 1.88 1.03 -15.30
C VAL A 29 0.86 2.18 -15.31
N ALA A 30 1.23 3.35 -15.84
CA ALA A 30 0.42 4.56 -15.79
C ALA A 30 -0.86 4.47 -16.62
N ARG A 31 -0.81 3.87 -17.82
CA ARG A 31 -1.98 3.81 -18.73
C ARG A 31 -3.12 2.93 -18.20
N PRO A 32 -2.86 1.71 -17.67
CA PRO A 32 -3.92 0.92 -17.03
C PRO A 32 -4.41 1.54 -15.72
N PHE A 33 -3.54 2.25 -15.00
CA PHE A 33 -3.90 2.95 -13.77
C PHE A 33 -4.94 4.03 -14.03
N GLY A 34 -6.09 3.95 -13.35
CA GLY A 34 -7.09 5.01 -13.44
C GLY A 34 -8.06 4.92 -14.62
N MET A 35 -8.22 3.77 -15.28
CA MET A 35 -9.13 3.62 -16.45
C MET A 35 -10.57 4.12 -16.21
N THR A 36 -11.06 3.98 -14.98
CA THR A 36 -12.39 4.41 -14.51
C THR A 36 -12.36 5.75 -13.77
N SER A 37 -11.17 6.31 -13.53
CA SER A 37 -10.96 7.61 -12.89
C SER A 37 -11.08 8.78 -13.88
N PRO A 38 -11.30 10.02 -13.37
CA PRO A 38 -11.36 11.22 -14.20
C PRO A 38 -10.13 11.41 -15.09
N HIS A 39 -10.26 12.18 -16.18
CA HIS A 39 -9.16 12.41 -17.10
C HIS A 39 -7.92 13.01 -16.41
N SER A 40 -8.13 13.96 -15.49
CA SER A 40 -7.06 14.58 -14.69
C SER A 40 -6.27 13.57 -13.85
N TRP A 41 -6.93 12.53 -13.32
CA TRP A 41 -6.23 11.45 -12.62
C TRP A 41 -5.35 10.63 -13.57
N LYS A 42 -5.78 10.43 -14.81
CA LYS A 42 -4.94 9.74 -15.80
C LYS A 42 -3.72 10.58 -16.12
N GLU A 43 -3.93 11.85 -16.48
CA GLU A 43 -2.86 12.82 -16.81
C GLU A 43 -1.80 12.93 -15.72
N LEU A 44 -2.21 12.87 -14.46
CA LEU A 44 -1.29 12.82 -13.33
C LEU A 44 -0.21 11.74 -13.49
N TRP A 45 -0.60 10.49 -13.73
CA TRP A 45 0.34 9.37 -13.70
C TRP A 45 1.14 9.20 -14.99
N TRP A 46 0.56 9.53 -16.16
CA TRP A 46 1.27 9.38 -17.44
C TRP A 46 2.04 10.64 -17.88
N ALA A 47 1.71 11.82 -17.38
CA ALA A 47 2.36 13.08 -17.78
C ALA A 47 3.05 13.82 -16.61
N GLU A 48 2.30 14.19 -15.56
CA GLU A 48 2.83 15.08 -14.50
C GLU A 48 3.89 14.39 -13.63
N VAL A 49 3.60 13.20 -13.10
CA VAL A 49 4.55 12.45 -12.26
C VAL A 49 5.88 12.21 -13.00
N PRO A 50 5.90 11.74 -14.28
CA PRO A 50 7.14 11.67 -15.05
C PRO A 50 7.86 13.00 -15.23
N GLN A 51 7.16 14.11 -15.43
CA GLN A 51 7.79 15.43 -15.54
C GLN A 51 8.48 15.83 -14.23
N VAL A 52 7.78 15.68 -13.10
CA VAL A 52 8.35 15.94 -11.76
C VAL A 52 9.55 15.02 -11.50
N ALA A 53 9.47 13.75 -11.92
CA ALA A 53 10.55 12.78 -11.79
C ALA A 53 11.85 13.22 -12.50
N LEU A 54 11.76 13.83 -13.67
CA LEU A 54 12.95 14.27 -14.41
C LEU A 54 13.70 15.40 -13.70
N GLU A 55 13.04 16.13 -12.79
CA GLU A 55 13.63 17.22 -12.02
C GLU A 55 13.99 16.80 -10.58
N ASN A 56 13.42 15.68 -10.09
CA ASN A 56 13.50 15.27 -8.68
C ASN A 56 13.89 13.80 -8.54
N LYS A 57 15.11 13.53 -8.04
CA LYS A 57 15.67 12.18 -7.95
C LYS A 57 14.86 11.22 -7.08
N ASN A 58 14.31 11.70 -5.97
CA ASN A 58 13.45 10.90 -5.09
C ASN A 58 12.26 10.32 -5.85
N VAL A 59 11.58 11.15 -6.65
CA VAL A 59 10.44 10.72 -7.49
C VAL A 59 10.92 9.79 -8.60
N LEU A 60 12.04 10.13 -9.27
CA LEU A 60 12.61 9.30 -10.34
C LEU A 60 12.93 7.88 -9.87
N TYR A 61 13.67 7.76 -8.77
CA TYR A 61 14.08 6.47 -8.24
C TYR A 61 12.88 5.70 -7.68
N ALA A 62 11.91 6.36 -7.04
CA ALA A 62 10.68 5.70 -6.59
C ALA A 62 9.86 5.16 -7.76
N MET A 63 9.70 5.95 -8.83
CA MET A 63 9.01 5.54 -10.06
C MET A 63 9.70 4.35 -10.73
N PHE A 64 11.03 4.39 -10.86
CA PHE A 64 11.81 3.28 -11.40
C PHE A 64 11.74 2.02 -10.53
N THR A 65 11.76 2.17 -9.21
CA THR A 65 11.60 1.03 -8.29
C THR A 65 10.24 0.36 -8.49
N MET A 66 9.15 1.13 -8.43
CA MET A 66 7.79 0.61 -8.62
C MET A 66 7.62 -0.05 -9.99
N THR A 67 8.18 0.56 -11.04
CA THR A 67 8.15 0.01 -12.40
C THR A 67 8.92 -1.30 -12.49
N ALA A 68 10.11 -1.37 -11.89
CA ALA A 68 10.93 -2.57 -11.87
C ALA A 68 10.24 -3.70 -11.09
N THR A 69 9.62 -3.40 -9.95
CA THR A 69 8.79 -4.34 -9.18
C THR A 69 7.62 -4.87 -10.01
N HIS A 70 6.89 -3.99 -10.69
CA HIS A 70 5.82 -4.41 -11.59
C HIS A 70 6.35 -5.33 -12.71
N LEU A 71 7.50 -4.99 -13.30
CA LEU A 71 8.07 -5.77 -14.40
C LEU A 71 8.64 -7.11 -13.94
N LEU A 72 9.18 -7.21 -12.72
CA LEU A 72 9.61 -8.46 -12.09
C LEU A 72 8.43 -9.41 -11.84
N GLY A 73 7.23 -8.89 -11.58
CA GLY A 73 6.01 -9.71 -11.53
C GLY A 73 5.73 -10.46 -12.84
N ILE A 74 6.22 -9.95 -13.98
CA ILE A 74 6.12 -10.57 -15.31
C ILE A 74 7.37 -11.39 -15.64
N CYS A 75 8.54 -10.91 -15.24
CA CYS A 75 9.85 -11.47 -15.54
C CYS A 75 10.64 -11.80 -14.25
N PRO A 76 10.20 -12.78 -13.43
CA PRO A 76 10.72 -12.98 -12.07
C PRO A 76 12.19 -13.44 -12.01
N ASN A 77 12.76 -13.92 -13.11
CA ASN A 77 14.14 -14.42 -13.18
C ASN A 77 15.13 -13.39 -13.77
N ASP A 78 14.71 -12.15 -14.01
CA ASP A 78 15.58 -11.08 -14.54
C ASP A 78 16.46 -10.51 -13.40
N ALA A 79 17.65 -11.11 -13.22
CA ALA A 79 18.56 -10.76 -12.13
C ALA A 79 19.10 -9.32 -12.24
N GLU A 80 19.30 -8.81 -13.46
CA GLU A 80 19.75 -7.43 -13.66
C GLU A 80 18.66 -6.43 -13.26
N LEU A 81 17.40 -6.72 -13.63
CA LEU A 81 16.26 -5.90 -13.22
C LEU A 81 16.05 -5.93 -11.70
N PHE A 82 16.22 -7.10 -11.07
CA PHE A 82 16.15 -7.23 -9.62
C PHE A 82 17.21 -6.36 -8.94
N GLN A 83 18.47 -6.45 -9.38
CA GLN A 83 19.55 -5.62 -8.85
C GLN A 83 19.28 -4.12 -9.07
N ALA A 84 18.76 -3.74 -10.25
CA ALA A 84 18.38 -2.36 -10.52
C ALA A 84 17.29 -1.87 -9.56
N ARG A 85 16.23 -2.68 -9.33
CA ARG A 85 15.18 -2.37 -8.35
C ARG A 85 15.76 -2.11 -6.97
N GLU A 86 16.62 -3.00 -6.46
CA GLU A 86 17.23 -2.85 -5.13
C GLU A 86 18.01 -1.54 -5.00
N ASN A 87 18.79 -1.21 -6.03
CA ASN A 87 19.56 0.04 -6.05
C ASN A 87 18.63 1.26 -6.05
N TYR A 88 17.62 1.29 -6.93
CA TYR A 88 16.67 2.40 -6.99
C TYR A 88 15.83 2.52 -5.71
N TRP A 89 15.50 1.42 -5.04
CA TRP A 89 14.77 1.45 -3.78
C TRP A 89 15.57 2.17 -2.70
N VAL A 90 16.84 1.78 -2.53
CA VAL A 90 17.75 2.41 -1.56
C VAL A 90 17.95 3.88 -1.88
N TRP A 91 18.20 4.22 -3.16
CA TRP A 91 18.40 5.61 -3.57
C TRP A 91 17.12 6.45 -3.40
N ALA A 92 15.95 5.91 -3.70
CA ALA A 92 14.66 6.58 -3.50
C ALA A 92 14.46 6.95 -2.03
N LEU A 93 14.71 6.01 -1.10
CA LEU A 93 14.60 6.25 0.33
C LEU A 93 15.62 7.28 0.83
N GLN A 94 16.85 7.25 0.33
CA GLN A 94 17.89 8.23 0.68
C GLN A 94 17.54 9.64 0.22
N GLU A 95 17.19 9.80 -1.06
CA GLU A 95 16.81 11.10 -1.65
C GLU A 95 15.51 11.61 -1.02
N GLN A 96 14.54 10.73 -0.73
CA GLN A 96 13.31 11.12 -0.05
C GLN A 96 13.59 11.63 1.37
N ARG A 97 14.46 10.95 2.12
CA ARG A 97 14.83 11.39 3.47
C ARG A 97 15.53 12.76 3.44
N ALA A 98 16.38 13.00 2.45
CA ALA A 98 17.04 14.29 2.26
C ALA A 98 16.01 15.38 1.90
N ALA A 99 15.09 15.11 0.99
CA ALA A 99 14.05 16.05 0.58
C ALA A 99 13.06 16.39 1.71
N VAL A 100 12.71 15.42 2.57
CA VAL A 100 11.85 15.66 3.75
C VAL A 100 12.56 16.52 4.80
N PHE A 101 13.88 16.41 4.94
CA PHE A 101 14.64 17.23 5.88
C PHE A 101 14.65 18.72 5.49
N ASP A 102 14.59 18.99 4.19
CA ASP A 102 14.61 20.33 3.59
C ASP A 102 13.29 20.61 2.85
N ILE A 103 12.16 20.30 3.49
CA ILE A 103 10.84 20.45 2.88
C ILE A 103 10.46 21.94 2.81
N GLU A 104 10.23 22.42 1.60
CA GLU A 104 9.80 23.78 1.30
C GLU A 104 8.67 23.74 0.25
N ASN A 105 7.96 24.85 0.06
CA ASN A 105 6.84 24.91 -0.89
C ASN A 105 7.23 24.52 -2.33
N SER A 106 8.49 24.68 -2.72
CA SER A 106 8.97 24.36 -4.07
C SER A 106 9.20 22.87 -4.34
N ASN A 107 9.30 22.02 -3.30
CA ASN A 107 9.55 20.58 -3.47
C ASN A 107 8.42 19.69 -2.91
N ILE A 108 7.33 20.28 -2.42
CA ILE A 108 6.26 19.56 -1.72
C ILE A 108 5.55 18.52 -2.58
N ASP A 109 5.33 18.83 -3.87
CA ASP A 109 4.71 17.89 -4.82
C ASP A 109 5.65 16.69 -5.05
N ALA A 110 6.94 16.94 -5.22
CA ALA A 110 7.94 15.89 -5.39
C ALA A 110 8.04 15.00 -4.15
N VAL A 111 8.08 15.57 -2.96
CA VAL A 111 8.09 14.82 -1.69
C VAL A 111 6.81 13.96 -1.57
N SER A 112 5.65 14.52 -1.91
CA SER A 112 4.36 13.84 -1.84
C SER A 112 4.26 12.68 -2.84
N PHE A 113 4.62 12.90 -4.10
CA PHE A 113 4.60 11.85 -5.12
C PHE A 113 5.59 10.73 -4.83
N ALA A 114 6.81 11.06 -4.41
CA ALA A 114 7.81 10.07 -4.03
C ALA A 114 7.32 9.23 -2.83
N ALA A 115 6.74 9.85 -1.81
CA ALA A 115 6.17 9.14 -0.67
C ALA A 115 5.08 8.14 -1.07
N LEU A 116 4.16 8.54 -1.95
CA LEU A 116 3.09 7.68 -2.46
C LEU A 116 3.64 6.53 -3.31
N LEU A 117 4.58 6.80 -4.21
CA LEU A 117 5.25 5.76 -5.02
C LEU A 117 6.00 4.76 -4.14
N ILE A 118 6.68 5.24 -3.09
CA ILE A 118 7.39 4.41 -2.11
C ILE A 118 6.40 3.51 -1.36
N ALA A 119 5.27 4.06 -0.90
CA ALA A 119 4.22 3.28 -0.22
C ALA A 119 3.58 2.22 -1.15
N MET A 120 3.28 2.58 -2.40
CA MET A 120 2.77 1.64 -3.39
C MET A 120 3.80 0.54 -3.71
N ASN A 121 5.09 0.88 -3.79
CA ASN A 121 6.13 -0.10 -4.00
C ASN A 121 6.29 -1.05 -2.79
N ALA A 122 6.23 -0.54 -1.56
CA ALA A 122 6.25 -1.39 -0.36
C ALA A 122 5.08 -2.39 -0.34
N LEU A 123 3.89 -1.94 -0.75
CA LEU A 123 2.72 -2.82 -0.96
C LEU A 123 2.99 -3.86 -2.08
N ALA A 124 3.60 -3.45 -3.19
CA ALA A 124 3.90 -4.35 -4.30
C ALA A 124 4.92 -5.44 -3.91
N MET A 125 5.96 -5.09 -3.15
CA MET A 125 7.01 -6.01 -2.69
C MET A 125 6.49 -7.09 -1.72
N LEU A 126 5.28 -6.92 -1.18
CA LEU A 126 4.60 -7.96 -0.41
C LEU A 126 4.38 -9.26 -1.22
N GLN A 127 4.49 -9.22 -2.55
CA GLN A 127 4.41 -10.41 -3.40
C GLN A 127 5.67 -11.30 -3.36
N GLU A 128 6.78 -10.82 -2.79
CA GLU A 128 8.07 -11.55 -2.79
C GLU A 128 8.51 -11.99 -1.39
N ARG A 129 7.93 -11.42 -0.34
CA ARG A 129 8.35 -11.71 1.05
C ARG A 129 8.18 -13.17 1.45
N ASN A 130 9.07 -13.63 2.32
CA ASN A 130 8.96 -14.92 2.99
C ASN A 130 7.90 -14.83 4.12
N LEU A 131 7.10 -15.89 4.26
CA LEU A 131 6.02 -15.98 5.26
C LEU A 131 6.27 -17.10 6.28
N GLU A 132 7.45 -17.73 6.26
CA GLU A 132 7.81 -18.81 7.18
C GLU A 132 9.13 -18.49 7.91
N PRO A 133 9.09 -18.28 9.25
CA PRO A 133 7.90 -18.12 10.09
C PRO A 133 7.12 -16.85 9.76
N TYR A 134 5.80 -16.87 10.00
CA TYR A 134 4.97 -15.71 9.66
C TYR A 134 5.28 -14.51 10.56
N ALA A 135 5.43 -13.36 9.94
CA ALA A 135 5.46 -12.06 10.60
C ALA A 135 4.54 -11.09 9.83
N PRO A 136 3.80 -10.21 10.52
CA PRO A 136 3.02 -9.17 9.85
C PRO A 136 3.90 -8.25 8.99
N PRO A 137 3.36 -7.67 7.90
CA PRO A 137 4.09 -6.76 7.01
C PRO A 137 4.34 -5.38 7.63
N MET A 138 5.12 -5.32 8.70
CA MET A 138 5.38 -4.10 9.46
C MET A 138 6.04 -3.01 8.62
N GLU A 139 6.96 -3.37 7.71
CA GLU A 139 7.61 -2.39 6.83
C GLU A 139 6.59 -1.66 5.96
N TRP A 140 5.67 -2.37 5.30
CA TRP A 140 4.61 -1.74 4.51
C TRP A 140 3.68 -0.88 5.37
N LEU A 141 3.33 -1.35 6.58
CA LEU A 141 2.47 -0.58 7.47
C LEU A 141 3.11 0.74 7.92
N GLU A 142 4.39 0.71 8.30
CA GLU A 142 5.12 1.91 8.75
C GLU A 142 5.43 2.86 7.59
N VAL A 143 5.89 2.33 6.45
CA VAL A 143 6.15 3.13 5.23
C VAL A 143 4.86 3.78 4.74
N GLY A 144 3.76 3.02 4.68
CA GLY A 144 2.45 3.53 4.27
C GLY A 144 1.99 4.65 5.19
N ARG A 145 2.06 4.47 6.51
CA ARG A 145 1.70 5.52 7.47
C ARG A 145 2.56 6.77 7.29
N GLY A 146 3.88 6.61 7.21
CA GLY A 146 4.83 7.70 7.02
C GLY A 146 4.58 8.50 5.73
N ALA A 147 4.20 7.84 4.64
CA ALA A 147 3.93 8.49 3.37
C ALA A 147 2.81 9.53 3.42
N PHE A 148 1.78 9.30 4.24
CA PHE A 148 0.69 10.26 4.40
C PHE A 148 1.02 11.39 5.38
N THR A 149 2.02 11.23 6.26
CA THR A 149 2.44 12.30 7.19
C THR A 149 3.18 13.45 6.52
N VAL A 150 3.75 13.22 5.33
CA VAL A 150 4.48 14.24 4.57
C VAL A 150 3.58 15.01 3.59
N LEU A 151 2.30 14.62 3.47
CA LEU A 151 1.36 15.31 2.60
C LEU A 151 0.97 16.67 3.21
N PRO A 152 0.92 17.74 2.41
CA PRO A 152 0.38 19.02 2.84
C PRO A 152 -1.11 18.92 3.22
N PRO A 153 -1.61 19.86 4.04
CA PRO A 153 -3.04 20.10 4.17
C PRO A 153 -3.70 20.40 2.80
N PRO A 154 -4.90 19.87 2.50
CA PRO A 154 -5.58 20.05 1.20
C PRO A 154 -5.77 21.51 0.78
N GLU A 155 -5.93 22.40 1.75
CA GLU A 155 -6.10 23.85 1.57
C GLU A 155 -4.83 24.59 1.16
N SER A 156 -3.65 24.00 1.40
CA SER A 156 -2.35 24.57 1.01
C SER A 156 -1.87 24.12 -0.37
N VAL A 157 -2.58 23.18 -1.00
CA VAL A 157 -2.21 22.64 -2.32
C VAL A 157 -2.85 23.48 -3.43
N SER A 158 -2.03 23.85 -4.42
CA SER A 158 -2.46 24.65 -5.57
C SER A 158 -3.59 23.99 -6.35
N GLU A 159 -4.65 24.75 -6.62
CA GLU A 159 -5.78 24.31 -7.45
C GLU A 159 -5.31 23.88 -8.85
N GLY A 160 -5.86 22.77 -9.34
CA GLY A 160 -5.52 22.21 -10.65
C GLY A 160 -4.17 21.48 -10.71
N SER A 161 -3.39 21.44 -9.63
CA SER A 161 -2.19 20.57 -9.54
C SER A 161 -2.59 19.08 -9.49
N GLY A 162 -1.69 18.22 -9.92
CA GLY A 162 -1.85 16.77 -9.80
C GLY A 162 -2.01 16.30 -8.37
N LEU A 163 -1.30 16.92 -7.43
CA LEU A 163 -1.43 16.61 -6.00
C LEU A 163 -2.84 16.95 -5.50
N LYS A 164 -3.42 18.09 -5.93
CA LYS A 164 -4.81 18.44 -5.59
C LYS A 164 -5.79 17.41 -6.12
N VAL A 165 -5.65 17.03 -7.40
CA VAL A 165 -6.47 15.98 -8.02
C VAL A 165 -6.37 14.66 -7.24
N LEU A 166 -5.16 14.29 -6.83
CA LEU A 166 -4.93 13.07 -6.05
C LEU A 166 -5.66 13.11 -4.71
N MET A 167 -5.56 14.23 -3.99
CA MET A 167 -6.19 14.42 -2.69
C MET A 167 -7.72 14.42 -2.82
N GLU A 168 -8.28 15.17 -3.77
CA GLU A 168 -9.74 15.28 -3.97
C GLU A 168 -10.37 13.95 -4.39
N THR A 169 -9.73 13.21 -5.28
CA THR A 169 -10.23 11.91 -5.74
C THR A 169 -10.09 10.81 -4.70
N THR A 170 -9.20 10.99 -3.71
CA THR A 170 -9.05 10.12 -2.54
C THR A 170 -9.90 10.60 -1.36
N ALA A 171 -10.44 11.83 -1.43
CA ALA A 171 -11.13 12.48 -0.34
C ALA A 171 -12.34 11.74 0.23
N PRO A 172 -13.14 11.02 -0.57
CA PRO A 172 -14.23 10.23 -0.03
C PRO A 172 -13.79 9.16 0.98
N ILE A 173 -12.55 8.64 0.90
CA ILE A 173 -12.07 7.54 1.74
C ILE A 173 -11.68 8.03 3.14
N TRP A 174 -10.76 8.99 3.22
CA TRP A 174 -10.29 9.53 4.52
C TRP A 174 -11.29 10.45 5.22
N GLN A 175 -12.31 10.97 4.52
CA GLN A 175 -13.38 11.78 5.12
C GLN A 175 -14.62 10.97 5.50
N ALA A 176 -14.68 9.68 5.14
CA ALA A 176 -15.84 8.83 5.40
C ALA A 176 -16.18 8.67 6.89
N ASN A 177 -15.20 8.81 7.78
CA ASN A 177 -15.33 8.64 9.24
C ASN A 177 -16.28 7.48 9.62
N PRO A 178 -15.98 6.25 9.18
CA PRO A 178 -16.89 5.14 9.35
C PRO A 178 -17.04 4.77 10.83
N VAL A 179 -18.28 4.49 11.24
CA VAL A 179 -18.62 4.05 12.60
C VAL A 179 -18.93 2.56 12.56
N PHE A 180 -18.58 1.85 13.63
CA PHE A 180 -18.86 0.42 13.77
C PHE A 180 -20.35 0.19 13.99
N ASP A 181 -21.07 -0.10 12.90
CA ASP A 181 -22.53 -0.19 12.88
C ASP A 181 -23.06 -1.63 13.07
N ALA A 182 -24.39 -1.79 13.05
CA ALA A 182 -25.04 -3.07 13.30
C ALA A 182 -24.76 -4.14 12.21
N GLU A 183 -24.47 -3.73 10.98
CA GLU A 183 -24.09 -4.68 9.92
C GLU A 183 -22.62 -5.11 10.11
N MET A 184 -21.73 -4.17 10.44
CA MET A 184 -20.35 -4.49 10.82
C MET A 184 -20.30 -5.39 12.05
N GLN A 185 -21.17 -5.17 13.05
CA GLN A 185 -21.30 -6.07 14.20
C GLN A 185 -21.72 -7.49 13.79
N ARG A 186 -22.56 -7.64 12.76
CA ARG A 186 -22.95 -8.96 12.24
C ARG A 186 -21.79 -9.64 11.54
N ASP A 187 -21.02 -8.88 10.76
CA ASP A 187 -19.92 -9.40 9.94
C ASP A 187 -18.63 -9.67 10.73
N PHE A 188 -18.31 -8.80 11.69
CA PHE A 188 -17.04 -8.80 12.41
C PHE A 188 -17.19 -9.05 13.92
N GLY A 189 -18.42 -9.13 14.45
CA GLY A 189 -18.65 -9.26 15.89
C GLY A 189 -17.98 -10.48 16.52
N ALA A 190 -17.79 -11.58 15.75
CA ALA A 190 -17.05 -12.75 16.22
C ALA A 190 -15.57 -12.46 16.51
N ILE A 191 -14.95 -11.54 15.77
CA ILE A 191 -13.55 -11.08 16.01
C ILE A 191 -13.45 -10.35 17.35
N LEU A 192 -14.48 -9.57 17.69
CA LEU A 192 -14.59 -8.81 18.94
C LEU A 192 -15.07 -9.66 20.12
N SER A 193 -15.36 -10.95 19.92
CA SER A 193 -15.74 -11.83 21.01
C SER A 193 -14.63 -11.94 22.05
N ARG A 194 -15.03 -11.86 23.32
CA ARG A 194 -14.16 -12.03 24.48
C ARG A 194 -14.05 -13.48 24.93
N ASP A 195 -14.83 -14.37 24.32
CA ASP A 195 -14.86 -15.80 24.66
C ASP A 195 -13.66 -16.55 24.06
N ILE A 196 -13.03 -15.98 23.02
CA ILE A 196 -11.83 -16.55 22.40
C ILE A 196 -10.59 -16.04 23.16
N PRO A 197 -9.74 -16.93 23.70
CA PRO A 197 -8.53 -16.54 24.42
C PRO A 197 -7.63 -15.62 23.59
N SER A 198 -7.30 -14.46 24.16
CA SER A 198 -6.33 -13.50 23.60
C SER A 198 -5.51 -12.87 24.72
N ILE A 199 -4.36 -12.31 24.36
CA ILE A 199 -3.53 -11.49 25.26
C ILE A 199 -4.05 -10.06 25.43
N ASP A 200 -5.12 -9.70 24.73
CA ASP A 200 -5.73 -8.37 24.81
C ASP A 200 -6.29 -8.06 26.19
N VAL A 201 -5.95 -6.88 26.71
CA VAL A 201 -6.62 -6.26 27.85
C VAL A 201 -7.81 -5.46 27.32
N TRP A 202 -9.02 -5.79 27.77
CA TRP A 202 -10.23 -5.18 27.22
C TRP A 202 -10.60 -3.85 27.90
N ASP A 203 -9.91 -2.79 27.52
CA ASP A 203 -10.21 -1.40 27.86
C ASP A 203 -10.90 -0.64 26.72
N GLU A 204 -11.23 0.62 26.98
CA GLU A 204 -11.87 1.51 25.99
C GLU A 204 -10.98 1.69 24.75
N GLU A 205 -9.68 1.92 24.95
CA GLU A 205 -8.70 2.11 23.88
C GLU A 205 -8.58 0.90 22.95
N THR A 206 -8.49 -0.30 23.52
CA THR A 206 -8.44 -1.56 22.75
C THR A 206 -9.73 -1.79 21.98
N THR A 207 -10.88 -1.51 22.60
CA THR A 207 -12.19 -1.63 21.94
C THR A 207 -12.27 -0.69 20.75
N THR A 208 -12.00 0.60 20.96
CA THR A 208 -12.03 1.63 19.90
C THR A 208 -11.00 1.34 18.81
N THR A 209 -9.82 0.83 19.16
CA THR A 209 -8.77 0.45 18.20
C THR A 209 -9.25 -0.62 17.23
N TYR A 210 -9.84 -1.70 17.74
CA TYR A 210 -10.36 -2.77 16.88
C TYR A 210 -11.59 -2.34 16.10
N GLU A 211 -12.54 -1.64 16.73
CA GLU A 211 -13.74 -1.12 16.05
C GLU A 211 -13.35 -0.20 14.90
N THR A 212 -12.40 0.73 15.09
CA THR A 212 -11.95 1.65 14.03
C THR A 212 -11.31 0.89 12.85
N ALA A 213 -10.42 -0.07 13.14
CA ALA A 213 -9.79 -0.87 12.08
C ALA A 213 -10.83 -1.70 11.31
N LEU A 214 -11.77 -2.34 12.01
CA LEU A 214 -12.83 -3.13 11.40
C LEU A 214 -13.85 -2.26 10.66
N SER A 215 -14.12 -1.04 11.12
CA SER A 215 -14.96 -0.07 10.40
C SER A 215 -14.35 0.32 9.07
N TYR A 216 -13.03 0.51 9.01
CA TYR A 216 -12.34 0.74 7.75
C TYR A 216 -12.46 -0.46 6.79
N ILE A 217 -12.19 -1.68 7.30
CA ILE A 217 -12.28 -2.92 6.52
C ILE A 217 -13.72 -3.15 6.03
N GLY A 218 -14.73 -2.91 6.88
CA GLY A 218 -16.13 -3.03 6.53
C GLY A 218 -16.56 -2.04 5.45
N SER A 219 -16.13 -0.79 5.55
CA SER A 219 -16.39 0.21 4.51
C SER A 219 -15.74 -0.16 3.18
N PHE A 220 -14.50 -0.65 3.20
CA PHE A 220 -13.84 -1.13 2.00
C PHE A 220 -14.57 -2.34 1.38
N ARG A 221 -15.03 -3.28 2.21
CA ARG A 221 -15.85 -4.42 1.76
C ARG A 221 -17.14 -3.95 1.08
N ARG A 222 -17.85 -2.97 1.67
CA ARG A 222 -19.07 -2.39 1.09
C ARG A 222 -18.80 -1.69 -0.24
N ALA A 223 -17.69 -0.95 -0.34
CA ALA A 223 -17.25 -0.34 -1.59
C ALA A 223 -17.14 -1.38 -2.73
N ILE A 224 -16.45 -2.50 -2.47
CA ILE A 224 -16.35 -3.61 -3.43
C ILE A 224 -17.73 -4.19 -3.76
N GLN A 225 -18.58 -4.44 -2.75
CA GLN A 225 -19.93 -4.99 -2.95
C GLN A 225 -20.85 -4.07 -3.76
N ASN A 226 -20.65 -2.76 -3.63
CA ASN A 226 -21.36 -1.73 -4.40
C ASN A 226 -20.81 -1.55 -5.83
N GLY A 227 -19.79 -2.33 -6.21
CA GLY A 227 -19.20 -2.31 -7.53
C GLY A 227 -18.18 -1.19 -7.76
N GLU A 228 -17.52 -0.69 -6.69
CA GLU A 228 -16.42 0.25 -6.87
C GLU A 228 -15.32 -0.35 -7.77
N PRO A 229 -14.83 0.41 -8.77
CA PRO A 229 -13.81 -0.06 -9.68
C PRO A 229 -12.47 -0.39 -8.98
N ALA A 230 -11.68 -1.27 -9.60
CA ALA A 230 -10.43 -1.76 -9.03
C ALA A 230 -9.37 -0.66 -8.78
N ASP A 231 -9.34 0.40 -9.58
CA ASP A 231 -8.43 1.54 -9.40
C ASP A 231 -8.78 2.36 -8.15
N VAL A 232 -10.06 2.51 -7.84
CA VAL A 232 -10.55 3.12 -6.59
C VAL A 232 -10.26 2.19 -5.40
N ASN A 233 -10.51 0.89 -5.54
CA ASN A 233 -10.18 -0.10 -4.52
C ASN A 233 -8.69 -0.11 -4.16
N LEU A 234 -7.79 0.15 -5.12
CA LEU A 234 -6.37 0.27 -4.82
C LEU A 234 -6.05 1.43 -3.87
N ARG A 235 -6.81 2.54 -3.94
CA ARG A 235 -6.66 3.66 -3.00
C ARG A 235 -7.01 3.24 -1.59
N TRP A 236 -8.09 2.46 -1.40
CA TRP A 236 -8.40 1.86 -0.09
C TRP A 236 -7.23 1.02 0.44
N ILE A 237 -6.60 0.22 -0.42
CA ILE A 237 -5.47 -0.61 0.01
C ILE A 237 -4.26 0.24 0.43
N CYS A 238 -3.94 1.28 -0.36
CA CYS A 238 -2.83 2.17 -0.07
C CYS A 238 -3.06 3.01 1.20
N MET A 239 -4.31 3.40 1.46
CA MET A 239 -4.69 4.22 2.62
C MET A 239 -4.75 3.42 3.93
N PHE A 240 -4.93 2.10 3.88
CA PHE A 240 -5.11 1.25 5.08
C PHE A 240 -4.09 1.52 6.20
N PRO A 241 -2.76 1.57 5.94
CA PRO A 241 -1.78 1.81 7.01
C PRO A 241 -1.92 3.16 7.71
N PHE A 242 -2.41 4.18 7.01
CA PHE A 242 -2.66 5.50 7.56
C PHE A 242 -3.99 5.57 8.31
N MET A 243 -5.03 4.91 7.77
CA MET A 243 -6.40 5.00 8.26
C MET A 243 -6.66 4.18 9.52
N VAL A 244 -5.88 3.11 9.76
CA VAL A 244 -6.00 2.35 11.02
C VAL A 244 -5.24 3.02 12.16
N PRO A 245 -5.71 2.90 13.41
CA PRO A 245 -5.01 3.45 14.59
C PRO A 245 -3.58 2.94 14.69
N ARG A 246 -2.68 3.73 15.29
CA ARG A 246 -1.27 3.34 15.47
C ARG A 246 -1.15 2.15 16.42
N GLU A 247 -2.05 2.08 17.38
CA GLU A 247 -2.18 1.03 18.38
C GLU A 247 -2.54 -0.30 17.71
N PHE A 248 -3.34 -0.29 16.64
CA PHE A 248 -3.62 -1.49 15.85
C PHE A 248 -2.35 -2.08 15.23
N THR A 249 -1.48 -1.21 14.69
CA THR A 249 -0.16 -1.62 14.17
C THR A 249 0.73 -2.19 15.28
N THR A 250 0.64 -1.63 16.49
CA THR A 250 1.35 -2.16 17.68
C THR A 250 0.83 -3.56 18.04
N TYR A 251 -0.48 -3.78 18.02
CA TYR A 251 -1.08 -5.10 18.30
C TYR A 251 -0.68 -6.16 17.26
N LEU A 252 -0.49 -5.75 16.01
CA LEU A 252 0.09 -6.63 14.98
C LEU A 252 1.54 -6.98 15.30
N ALA A 253 2.37 -5.98 15.66
CA ALA A 253 3.78 -6.21 16.01
C ALA A 253 3.94 -7.16 17.21
N GLU A 254 3.02 -7.08 18.18
CA GLU A 254 2.96 -7.99 19.34
C GLU A 254 2.45 -9.41 18.99
N GLY A 255 1.97 -9.63 17.76
CA GLY A 255 1.45 -10.92 17.33
C GLY A 255 0.10 -11.27 17.94
N ARG A 256 -0.71 -10.27 18.36
CA ARG A 256 -2.02 -10.52 18.98
C ARG A 256 -2.94 -11.26 17.99
N PRO A 257 -3.46 -12.45 18.35
CA PRO A 257 -4.30 -13.24 17.44
C PRO A 257 -5.47 -12.46 16.83
N ARG A 258 -6.16 -11.63 17.63
CA ARG A 258 -7.27 -10.80 17.17
C ARG A 258 -6.87 -9.77 16.10
N ALA A 259 -5.72 -9.13 16.27
CA ALA A 259 -5.20 -8.17 15.29
C ALA A 259 -4.81 -8.88 13.99
N LEU A 260 -4.19 -10.05 14.09
CA LEU A 260 -3.85 -10.89 12.93
C LEU A 260 -5.10 -11.32 12.17
N VAL A 261 -6.17 -11.73 12.87
CA VAL A 261 -7.45 -12.05 12.24
C VAL A 261 -8.04 -10.83 11.53
N ALA A 262 -8.07 -9.65 12.16
CA ALA A 262 -8.54 -8.44 11.49
C ALA A 262 -7.72 -8.10 10.23
N LEU A 263 -6.39 -8.27 10.27
CA LEU A 263 -5.53 -8.13 9.08
C LEU A 263 -5.83 -9.18 8.00
N ALA A 264 -6.14 -10.43 8.39
CA ALA A 264 -6.55 -11.45 7.42
C ALA A 264 -7.89 -11.12 6.76
N TYR A 265 -8.84 -10.55 7.50
CA TYR A 265 -10.09 -10.04 6.94
C TYR A 265 -9.83 -8.94 5.91
N PHE A 266 -8.91 -8.01 6.19
CA PHE A 266 -8.50 -7.01 5.21
C PHE A 266 -7.95 -7.64 3.92
N PHE A 267 -7.01 -8.60 4.03
CA PHE A 267 -6.50 -9.31 2.86
C PHE A 267 -7.57 -10.14 2.14
N ALA A 268 -8.53 -10.72 2.86
CA ALA A 268 -9.66 -11.42 2.26
C ALA A 268 -10.54 -10.48 1.43
N VAL A 269 -10.79 -9.24 1.91
CA VAL A 269 -11.48 -8.21 1.12
C VAL A 269 -10.66 -7.85 -0.14
N ILE A 270 -9.35 -7.70 -0.03
CA ILE A 270 -8.47 -7.47 -1.21
C ILE A 270 -8.60 -8.59 -2.24
N ALA A 271 -8.72 -9.85 -1.82
CA ALA A 271 -8.86 -10.98 -2.73
C ALA A 271 -10.13 -10.93 -3.60
N ARG A 272 -11.06 -10.01 -3.30
CA ARG A 272 -12.32 -9.79 -4.04
C ARG A 272 -12.22 -8.70 -5.10
N THR A 273 -11.04 -8.14 -5.33
CA THR A 273 -10.81 -7.14 -6.37
C THR A 273 -9.49 -7.39 -7.11
N ASP A 274 -9.42 -6.93 -8.36
CA ASP A 274 -8.20 -6.98 -9.18
C ASP A 274 -7.24 -5.81 -8.92
N ALA A 275 -7.48 -5.01 -7.87
CA ALA A 275 -6.72 -3.80 -7.55
C ALA A 275 -5.21 -4.00 -7.49
N LEU A 276 -4.72 -5.11 -6.92
CA LEU A 276 -3.29 -5.37 -6.83
C LEU A 276 -2.63 -5.72 -8.19
N GLN A 277 -3.41 -6.04 -9.22
CA GLN A 277 -2.86 -6.29 -10.56
C GLN A 277 -2.19 -5.03 -11.13
N TYR A 278 -2.66 -3.83 -10.74
CA TYR A 278 -2.01 -2.56 -11.10
C TYR A 278 -0.59 -2.41 -10.54
N LEU A 279 -0.22 -3.23 -9.54
CA LEU A 279 1.11 -3.28 -8.94
C LEU A 279 1.88 -4.54 -9.36
N GLY A 280 1.46 -5.21 -10.44
CA GLY A 280 2.09 -6.42 -10.96
C GLY A 280 1.74 -7.72 -10.22
N ASN A 281 0.84 -7.65 -9.22
CA ASN A 281 0.42 -8.82 -8.45
C ASN A 281 -0.61 -9.63 -9.24
N THR A 282 -0.13 -10.46 -10.15
CA THR A 282 -0.96 -11.21 -11.09
C THR A 282 -0.91 -12.72 -10.81
N GLY A 283 -1.89 -13.46 -11.34
CA GLY A 283 -1.95 -14.92 -11.26
C GLY A 283 -2.71 -15.49 -10.07
N HIS A 284 -2.50 -16.77 -9.78
CA HIS A 284 -3.31 -17.52 -8.80
C HIS A 284 -2.81 -17.42 -7.35
N HIS A 285 -1.56 -17.01 -7.13
CA HIS A 285 -0.90 -16.91 -5.83
C HIS A 285 -0.71 -15.45 -5.40
N THR A 286 -1.78 -14.66 -5.43
CA THR A 286 -1.72 -13.25 -5.06
C THR A 286 -1.31 -13.04 -3.61
N THR A 287 -0.75 -11.87 -3.29
CA THR A 287 -0.38 -11.49 -1.91
C THR A 287 -1.51 -11.73 -0.93
N ALA A 288 -2.72 -11.26 -1.27
CA ALA A 288 -3.91 -11.42 -0.42
C ALA A 288 -4.14 -12.89 0.01
N LYS A 289 -4.11 -13.83 -0.95
CA LYS A 289 -4.33 -15.25 -0.66
C LYS A 289 -3.20 -15.86 0.17
N ARG A 290 -1.96 -15.46 -0.09
CA ARG A 290 -0.79 -15.95 0.66
C ARG A 290 -0.83 -15.49 2.11
N GLU A 291 -1.16 -14.22 2.35
CA GLU A 291 -1.29 -13.66 3.69
C GLU A 291 -2.38 -14.35 4.51
N VAL A 292 -3.58 -14.52 3.96
CA VAL A 292 -4.69 -15.16 4.67
C VAL A 292 -4.31 -16.58 5.12
N ARG A 293 -3.67 -17.36 4.23
CA ARG A 293 -3.21 -18.73 4.56
C ARG A 293 -2.14 -18.73 5.64
N ALA A 294 -1.14 -17.86 5.52
CA ALA A 294 -0.04 -17.81 6.47
C ALA A 294 -0.51 -17.35 7.87
N ILE A 295 -1.42 -16.37 7.93
CA ILE A 295 -2.05 -15.94 9.18
C ILE A 295 -2.83 -17.11 9.80
N ARG A 296 -3.68 -17.80 9.03
CA ARG A 296 -4.43 -18.97 9.54
C ARG A 296 -3.50 -20.05 10.08
N ALA A 297 -2.40 -20.34 9.38
CA ALA A 297 -1.45 -21.37 9.77
C ALA A 297 -0.69 -21.05 11.07
N MET A 298 -0.46 -19.77 11.36
CA MET A 298 0.14 -19.32 12.61
C MET A 298 -0.86 -19.40 13.76
N LEU A 299 -2.11 -18.99 13.53
CA LEU A 299 -3.09 -18.79 14.59
C LEU A 299 -3.38 -20.06 15.41
N PRO A 300 -3.55 -19.93 16.74
CA PRO A 300 -4.05 -21.02 17.58
C PRO A 300 -5.40 -21.56 17.10
N GLU A 301 -5.68 -22.82 17.40
CA GLU A 301 -6.87 -23.54 16.90
C GLU A 301 -8.19 -22.85 17.27
N GLU A 302 -8.25 -22.18 18.42
CA GLU A 302 -9.44 -21.47 18.89
C GLU A 302 -9.86 -20.32 17.95
N TRP A 303 -8.92 -19.80 17.16
CA TRP A 303 -9.17 -18.72 16.19
C TRP A 303 -9.54 -19.24 14.79
N HIS A 304 -9.47 -20.55 14.53
CA HIS A 304 -9.72 -21.09 13.19
C HIS A 304 -11.18 -20.92 12.75
N GLY A 305 -12.12 -20.95 13.70
CA GLY A 305 -13.55 -20.72 13.41
C GLY A 305 -13.82 -19.33 12.85
N VAL A 306 -13.19 -18.29 13.40
CA VAL A 306 -13.34 -16.92 12.86
C VAL A 306 -12.57 -16.71 11.55
N MET A 307 -11.64 -17.60 11.22
CA MET A 307 -10.90 -17.58 9.94
C MET A 307 -11.65 -18.26 8.79
N GLU A 308 -12.82 -18.87 9.01
CA GLU A 308 -13.59 -19.53 7.95
C GLU A 308 -14.03 -18.57 6.84
N TRP A 309 -14.47 -17.35 7.19
CA TRP A 309 -14.88 -16.37 6.18
C TRP A 309 -13.70 -15.91 5.31
N PRO A 310 -12.56 -15.46 5.88
CA PRO A 310 -11.37 -15.13 5.09
C PRO A 310 -10.94 -16.24 4.12
N MET A 311 -10.96 -17.49 4.57
CA MET A 311 -10.57 -18.65 3.75
C MET A 311 -11.54 -18.86 2.58
N ARG A 312 -12.85 -18.74 2.82
CA ARG A 312 -13.86 -18.82 1.76
C ARG A 312 -13.68 -17.74 0.70
N GLU A 313 -13.41 -16.51 1.09
CA GLU A 313 -13.25 -15.39 0.14
C GLU A 313 -12.03 -15.56 -0.78
N ILE A 314 -10.98 -16.24 -0.32
CA ILE A 314 -9.80 -16.58 -1.15
C ILE A 314 -10.00 -17.83 -2.04
N GLY A 315 -11.17 -18.48 -1.93
CA GLY A 315 -11.56 -19.67 -2.70
C GLY A 315 -11.26 -21.01 -2.03
N GLU A 316 -11.10 -21.02 -0.70
CA GLU A 316 -10.78 -22.21 0.09
C GLU A 316 -11.82 -22.38 1.22
N GLY A 317 -12.87 -23.14 0.95
CA GLY A 317 -13.94 -23.43 1.90
C GLY A 317 -14.77 -24.62 1.47
#